data_AF-A0A2E9WK50-F1
#
_entry.id   AF-A0A2E9WK50-F1
#
_cell.length_a   1.000
_cell.length_b   1.000
_cell.length_c   1.000
_cell.angle_alpha   90.00
_cell.angle_beta   90.00
_cell.angle_gamma   90.00
#
_symmetry.space_group_name_H-M   'P 1'
#
loop_
_entity.id
_entity.type
_entity.pdbx_description
1 polymer ?
#
loop_
_entity_poly.entity_id
_entity_poly.type
_entity_poly.pdbx_seq_one_letter_code
_entity_poly.pdbx_strand_id
1 'polypeptide(L)' 'MESASNLTLLISLLVNGMITVFFVLFLVFFLGKIIIKYFKSISVEKQNQDVDPEKLIHEKISQISNGKGKVLKYKKLD' A
#
# COMPACT_ATOMS: atom_id res chain seq x y z
N MET A 1 14.35 -35.52 -43.99
CA MET A 1 15.00 -34.87 -42.83
C MET A 1 14.59 -33.41 -42.65
N GLU A 2 14.14 -32.70 -43.69
CA GLU A 2 13.71 -31.29 -43.58
C GLU A 2 12.37 -31.11 -42.83
N SER A 3 11.40 -32.01 -43.02
CA SER A 3 10.06 -31.90 -42.41
C SER A 3 10.09 -32.00 -40.87
N ALA A 4 11.02 -32.78 -40.32
CA ALA A 4 11.20 -32.90 -38.87
C ALA A 4 11.76 -31.61 -38.26
N SER A 5 12.69 -30.95 -38.96
CA SER A 5 13.28 -29.66 -38.55
C SER A 5 12.24 -28.55 -38.49
N ASN A 6 11.38 -28.46 -39.51
CA ASN A 6 10.31 -27.46 -39.58
C ASN A 6 9.26 -27.66 -38.48
N LEU A 7 8.94 -28.91 -38.13
CA LEU A 7 8.04 -29.25 -37.04
C LEU A 7 8.61 -28.83 -35.68
N THR A 8 9.90 -29.10 -35.43
CA THR A 8 10.57 -28.67 -34.19
C THR A 8 10.58 -27.15 -34.04
N LEU A 9 10.83 -26.41 -35.12
CA LEU A 9 10.75 -24.94 -35.12
C LEU A 9 9.35 -24.44 -34.79
N LEU A 10 8.31 -25.03 -35.38
CA LEU A 10 6.91 -24.67 -35.10
C LEU A 10 6.54 -24.92 -33.64
N ILE A 11 6.90 -26.10 -33.10
CA ILE A 11 6.66 -26.43 -31.69
C ILE A 11 7.40 -25.45 -30.77
N SER A 12 8.66 -25.13 -31.08
CA SER A 12 9.44 -24.20 -30.28
C SER A 12 8.82 -22.82 -30.28
N LEU A 13 8.34 -22.33 -31.43
CA LEU A 13 7.68 -21.03 -31.53
C LEU A 13 6.37 -21.02 -30.73
N LEU A 14 5.58 -22.09 -30.84
CA LEU A 14 4.29 -22.20 -30.14
C LEU A 14 4.48 -22.21 -28.61
N VAL A 15 5.39 -23.06 -28.12
CA VAL A 15 5.68 -23.17 -26.68
C VAL A 15 6.24 -21.85 -26.15
N ASN A 16 7.17 -21.23 -26.86
CA ASN A 16 7.76 -19.97 -26.40
C ASN A 16 6.73 -18.82 -26.41
N GLY A 17 5.83 -18.80 -27.40
CA GLY A 17 4.70 -17.89 -27.44
C GLY A 17 3.76 -18.07 -26.26
N MET A 18 3.38 -19.32 -25.95
CA MET A 18 2.52 -19.63 -24.79
C MET A 18 3.16 -19.23 -23.47
N ILE A 19 4.45 -19.54 -23.27
CA ILE A 19 5.19 -19.16 -22.06
C ILE A 19 5.23 -17.63 -21.93
N THR A 20 5.52 -16.92 -23.02
CA THR A 20 5.60 -15.45 -23.01
C THR A 20 4.27 -14.83 -22.61
N VAL A 21 3.17 -15.28 -23.23
CA VAL A 21 1.81 -14.79 -22.88
C VAL A 21 1.48 -15.07 -21.42
N PHE A 22 1.77 -16.28 -20.94
CA PHE A 22 1.58 -16.64 -19.53
C PHE A 22 2.38 -15.74 -18.59
N PHE A 23 3.64 -15.46 -18.93
CA PHE A 23 4.51 -14.60 -18.12
C PHE A 23 4.01 -13.16 -18.08
N VAL A 24 3.56 -12.62 -19.22
CA VAL A 24 3.00 -11.26 -19.30
C VAL A 24 1.73 -11.16 -18.45
N LEU A 25 0.81 -12.12 -18.55
CA LEU A 25 -0.41 -12.15 -17.73
C LEU A 25 -0.10 -12.26 -16.24
N PHE A 26 0.84 -13.13 -15.87
CA PHE A 26 1.31 -13.27 -14.49
C PHE A 26 1.91 -11.96 -13.96
N LEU A 27 2.72 -11.29 -14.78
CA LEU A 27 3.36 -10.03 -14.41
C LEU A 27 2.30 -8.92 -14.20
N VAL A 28 1.34 -8.78 -15.11
CA VAL A 28 0.23 -7.83 -14.97
C VAL A 28 -0.56 -8.09 -13.69
N PHE A 29 -0.90 -9.36 -13.40
CA PHE A 29 -1.57 -9.74 -12.16
C PHE A 29 -0.75 -9.38 -10.92
N PHE A 30 0.56 -9.67 -10.94
CA PHE A 30 1.46 -9.39 -9.83
C PHE A 30 1.59 -7.88 -9.56
N LEU A 31 1.80 -7.08 -10.61
CA LEU A 31 1.86 -5.62 -10.49
C LEU A 31 0.52 -5.05 -9.99
N GLY A 32 -0.61 -5.51 -10.52
CA GLY A 32 -1.93 -5.08 -10.05
C GLY A 32 -2.12 -5.31 -8.55
N LYS A 33 -1.74 -6.50 -8.07
CA LYS A 33 -1.80 -6.84 -6.64
C LYS A 33 -0.86 -5.99 -5.79
N ILE A 34 0.34 -5.73 -6.28
CA ILE A 34 1.32 -4.85 -5.64
C ILE A 34 0.75 -3.44 -5.49
N ILE A 35 0.26 -2.86 -6.58
CA ILE A 35 -0.32 -1.51 -6.61
C ILE A 35 -1.43 -1.42 -5.55
N ILE A 36 -2.40 -2.32 -5.57
CA ILE A 36 -3.51 -2.33 -4.59
C ILE A 36 -2.98 -2.39 -3.15
N LYS A 37 -1.94 -3.20 -2.87
CA LYS A 37 -1.36 -3.31 -1.53
C LYS A 37 -0.69 -2.00 -1.08
N TYR A 38 0.06 -1.34 -1.95
CA TYR A 38 0.69 -0.05 -1.64
C TYR A 38 -0.35 1.06 -1.41
N PHE A 39 -1.37 1.16 -2.27
CA PHE A 39 -2.44 2.16 -2.11
C PHE A 39 -3.31 1.90 -0.87
N LYS A 40 -3.59 0.63 -0.54
CA LYS A 40 -4.29 0.27 0.70
C LYS A 40 -3.48 0.65 1.94
N SER A 41 -2.16 0.51 1.92
CA SER A 41 -1.30 0.93 3.03
C SER A 41 -1.32 2.46 3.22
N ILE A 42 -1.31 3.22 2.12
CA ILE A 42 -1.30 4.70 2.16
C ILE A 42 -2.64 5.28 2.65
N SER A 43 -3.78 4.66 2.33
CA SER A 43 -5.11 5.20 2.68
C SER A 43 -5.51 5.00 4.15
N VAL A 44 -4.89 4.07 4.87
CA VAL A 44 -5.28 3.76 6.27
C VAL A 44 -4.36 4.45 7.29
N GLU A 45 -3.16 4.86 6.88
CA GLU A 45 -2.18 5.48 7.79
C GLU A 45 -2.39 6.98 8.01
N LYS A 46 -3.29 7.63 7.24
CA LYS A 46 -3.55 9.08 7.36
C LYS A 46 -4.82 9.48 8.11
N GLN A 47 -5.56 8.55 8.72
CA GLN A 47 -6.82 8.91 9.39
C GLN A 47 -7.09 8.19 10.72
N ASN A 48 -6.12 7.45 11.26
CA ASN A 48 -6.17 6.91 12.62
C ASN A 48 -4.97 7.37 13.45
N GLN A 49 -4.47 8.59 13.21
CA GLN A 49 -3.97 9.34 14.36
C GLN A 49 -5.20 9.80 15.12
N ASP A 50 -5.68 8.92 15.99
CA ASP A 50 -6.50 9.27 17.15
C ASP A 50 -5.63 10.18 18.02
N VAL A 51 -5.44 11.41 17.55
CA VAL A 51 -4.75 12.43 18.31
C VAL A 51 -5.74 12.83 19.37
N ASP A 52 -5.67 12.11 20.49
CA ASP A 52 -6.45 12.36 21.68
C ASP A 52 -6.33 13.86 22.04
N PRO A 53 -7.37 14.66 21.77
CA PRO A 53 -7.31 16.10 21.95
C PRO A 53 -7.08 16.45 23.42
N GLU A 54 -7.44 15.56 24.34
CA GLU A 54 -7.20 15.71 25.77
C GLU A 54 -5.70 15.69 26.07
N LYS A 55 -4.94 14.75 25.47
CA LYS A 55 -3.47 14.70 25.63
C LYS A 55 -2.79 15.94 25.07
N LEU A 56 -3.18 16.38 23.87
CA LEU A 56 -2.64 17.60 23.26
C LEU A 56 -2.90 18.83 24.13
N ILE A 57 -4.13 18.98 24.65
CA ILE A 57 -4.49 20.10 25.51
C ILE A 57 -3.70 20.02 26.83
N HIS A 58 -3.60 18.84 27.42
CA HIS A 58 -2.91 18.67 28.70
C HIS A 58 -1.41 18.92 28.59
N GLU A 59 -0.78 18.51 27.48
CA GLU A 59 0.63 18.79 27.19
C GLU A 59 0.86 20.30 26.97
N LYS A 60 0.00 20.96 26.18
CA LYS A 60 0.07 22.40 25.93
C LYS A 60 -0.07 23.21 27.22
N ILE A 61 -1.01 22.85 28.10
CA ILE A 61 -1.23 23.52 29.39
C ILE A 61 -0.08 23.25 30.36
N SER A 62 0.47 22.03 30.36
CA SER A 62 1.67 21.71 31.13
C SER A 62 2.86 22.59 30.72
N GLN A 63 3.08 22.77 29.42
CA GLN A 63 4.14 23.65 28.90
C GLN A 63 3.93 25.12 29.27
N ILE A 64 2.70 25.65 29.12
CA ILE A 64 2.39 27.06 29.45
C ILE A 64 2.53 27.35 30.95
N SER A 65 2.22 26.36 31.79
CA SER A 65 2.21 26.51 33.24
C SER A 65 3.49 26.04 33.94
N ASN A 66 4.53 25.65 33.18
CA ASN A 66 5.73 24.98 33.70
C ASN A 66 5.38 23.81 34.65
N GLY A 67 4.40 23.00 34.26
CA GLY A 67 3.95 21.81 35.00
C GLY A 67 3.10 22.09 36.25
N LYS A 68 2.74 23.35 36.53
CA LYS A 68 1.93 23.72 37.72
C LYS A 68 0.43 23.75 37.46
N GLY A 69 0.03 23.86 36.20
CA GLY A 69 -1.36 23.98 35.76
C GLY A 69 -1.97 22.62 35.45
N LYS A 70 -3.21 22.41 35.93
CA LYS A 70 -4.00 21.20 35.69
C LYS A 70 -5.23 21.54 34.86
N VAL A 71 -5.56 20.73 33.86
CA VAL A 71 -6.78 20.87 33.08
C VAL A 71 -7.96 20.34 33.92
N LEU A 72 -8.88 21.22 34.29
CA LEU A 72 -10.08 20.84 35.08
C LEU A 72 -11.29 20.52 34.20
N LYS A 73 -11.42 21.24 33.09
CA LYS A 73 -12.49 21.06 32.11
C LYS A 73 -12.05 21.71 30.80
N TYR A 74 -12.29 21.04 29.69
CA TYR A 74 -12.21 21.64 28.37
C TYR A 74 -13.59 21.57 27.73
N LYS A 75 -13.95 22.60 26.96
CA LYS A 75 -15.21 22.66 26.22
C LYS A 75 -14.88 23.06 24.80
N LYS A 76 -15.33 22.26 23.83
CA LYS A 76 -15.30 22.65 22.43
C LYS A 76 -16.25 23.82 22.23
N LEU A 77 -15.74 24.91 21.65
CA LEU A 77 -16.58 25.99 21.16
C LEU A 77 -17.02 25.58 19.74
N ASP A 78 -18.32 25.48 19.52
CA ASP A 78 -18.91 25.34 18.18
C ASP A 78 -18.87 26.68 17.44
#